data_AF-A0A6C0JZ18-F1
#
_entry.id   AF-A0A6C0JZ18-F1
#
_cell.length_a   1.000
_cell.length_b   1.000
_cell.length_c   1.000
_cell.angle_alpha   90.00
_cell.angle_beta   90.00
_cell.angle_gamma   90.00
#
_symmetry.space_group_name_H-M   'P 1'
#
loop_
_entity.id
_entity.type
_entity.pdbx_description
1 polymer ?
#
loop_
_entity_poly.entity_id
_entity_poly.type
_entity_poly.pdbx_seq_one_letter_code
_entity_poly.pdbx_strand_id
1 'polypeptide(L)'
;MSNNKLSRGKLNLVVCEMYNKFIHGYDENSYDDVKGHYLCMHVSRNRSIFDERDTESDLDDDDYQRDQLYENGECHINDVVDLYSAYYINYVKNPTRKHDIIRNYRRIISKNDYIQPQLAEVFNFPSGECVAIIKTMWLKVVQRAWRRLLNQRKEVINKRKNPTALHFREIHGKWPRECSYPSVNGMFWR
;
A
#
# COMPACT_ATOMS: atom_id res chain seq x y z
N MET A 1 -17.01 15.01 -29.28
CA MET A 1 -15.74 15.36 -28.62
C MET A 1 -16.05 15.88 -27.22
N SER A 2 -16.16 14.98 -26.23
CA SER A 2 -16.44 15.35 -24.84
C SER A 2 -15.12 15.70 -24.14
N ASN A 3 -15.07 16.91 -23.60
CA ASN A 3 -13.99 17.41 -22.76
C ASN A 3 -13.83 16.53 -21.51
N ASN A 4 -12.85 15.62 -21.50
CA ASN A 4 -12.33 14.99 -20.30
C ASN A 4 -11.59 16.04 -19.46
N LYS A 5 -12.35 16.88 -18.75
CA LYS A 5 -11.83 17.60 -17.60
C LYS A 5 -11.26 16.55 -16.66
N LEU A 6 -9.94 16.56 -16.45
CA LEU A 6 -9.29 15.83 -15.35
C LEU A 6 -9.97 16.26 -14.05
N SER A 7 -11.00 15.54 -13.62
CA SER A 7 -11.59 15.71 -12.30
C SER A 7 -10.49 15.41 -11.30
N ARG A 8 -10.21 16.34 -10.37
CA ARG A 8 -9.26 16.13 -9.27
C ARG A 8 -9.44 14.70 -8.73
N GLY A 9 -8.42 13.86 -8.92
CA GLY A 9 -8.54 12.41 -8.79
C GLY A 9 -9.06 12.01 -7.42
N LYS A 10 -10.24 11.39 -7.39
CA LYS A 10 -10.76 10.73 -6.19
C LYS A 10 -9.78 9.61 -5.83
N LEU A 11 -9.19 9.67 -4.64
CA LEU A 11 -8.36 8.58 -4.12
C LEU A 11 -9.26 7.37 -3.89
N ASN A 12 -8.84 6.23 -4.41
CA ASN A 12 -9.56 4.97 -4.22
C ASN A 12 -8.71 4.00 -3.40
N LEU A 13 -9.40 3.15 -2.64
CA LEU A 13 -8.78 1.97 -2.04
C LEU A 13 -8.77 0.88 -3.12
N VAL A 14 -7.57 0.41 -3.48
CA VAL A 14 -7.38 -0.51 -4.59
C VAL A 14 -6.48 -1.67 -4.21
N VAL A 15 -6.60 -2.77 -4.94
CA VAL A 15 -5.55 -3.80 -5.01
C VAL A 15 -4.88 -3.66 -6.37
N CYS A 16 -3.56 -3.59 -6.38
CA CYS A 16 -2.79 -3.37 -7.58
C CYS A 16 -1.53 -4.25 -7.60
N GLU A 17 -1.08 -4.58 -8.81
CA GLU A 17 0.15 -5.33 -9.04
C GLU A 17 1.05 -4.61 -10.04
N MET A 18 2.32 -4.97 -10.08
CA MET A 18 3.28 -4.36 -10.98
C MET A 18 3.17 -4.98 -12.37
N TYR A 19 3.08 -4.16 -13.41
CA TYR A 19 2.95 -4.65 -14.78
C TYR A 19 4.08 -5.61 -15.16
N ASN A 20 3.75 -6.79 -15.71
CA ASN A 20 4.71 -7.70 -16.31
C ASN A 20 4.11 -8.36 -17.56
N LYS A 21 4.76 -8.22 -18.72
CA LYS A 21 4.28 -8.79 -19.99
C LYS A 21 4.08 -10.31 -19.99
N PHE A 22 4.81 -11.05 -19.16
CA PHE A 22 4.66 -12.50 -19.04
C PHE A 22 3.44 -12.91 -18.21
N ILE A 23 2.83 -11.96 -17.50
CA ILE A 23 1.62 -12.14 -16.69
C ILE A 23 0.41 -11.57 -17.43
N HIS A 24 0.51 -10.32 -17.86
CA HIS A 24 -0.62 -9.57 -18.40
C HIS A 24 -0.71 -9.60 -19.93
N GLY A 25 0.30 -10.13 -20.61
CA GLY A 25 0.44 -9.99 -22.06
C GLY A 25 0.97 -8.60 -22.45
N TYR A 26 1.32 -8.51 -23.73
CA TYR A 26 1.65 -7.25 -24.41
C TYR A 26 1.52 -7.50 -25.92
N ASP A 27 0.71 -6.70 -26.60
CA ASP A 27 0.50 -6.77 -28.04
C ASP A 27 0.61 -5.38 -28.70
N GLU A 28 0.35 -5.33 -30.00
CA GLU A 28 0.46 -4.10 -30.81
C GLU A 28 -0.55 -3.01 -30.40
N ASN A 29 -1.60 -3.36 -29.65
CA ASN A 29 -2.63 -2.44 -29.18
C ASN A 29 -2.39 -1.97 -27.73
N SER A 30 -1.40 -2.56 -27.05
CA SER A 30 -1.02 -2.21 -25.68
C SER A 30 -0.26 -0.88 -25.66
N TYR A 31 -0.55 -0.03 -24.66
CA TYR A 31 0.16 1.24 -24.53
C TYR A 31 1.52 1.03 -23.88
N ASP A 32 2.57 1.60 -24.48
CA ASP A 32 3.93 1.57 -23.92
C ASP A 32 3.99 2.17 -22.51
N ASP A 33 3.13 3.16 -22.22
CA ASP A 33 3.02 3.84 -20.94
C ASP A 33 2.59 2.93 -19.78
N VAL A 34 2.06 1.74 -20.06
CA VAL A 34 1.72 0.76 -19.02
C VAL A 34 2.99 0.12 -18.43
N LYS A 35 4.10 0.13 -19.17
CA LYS A 35 5.36 -0.45 -18.73
C LYS A 35 5.91 0.31 -17.53
N GLY A 36 6.15 -0.42 -16.44
CA GLY A 36 6.71 0.14 -15.21
C GLY A 36 5.67 0.80 -14.28
N HIS A 37 4.40 0.79 -14.67
CA HIS A 37 3.29 1.20 -13.82
C HIS A 37 2.67 0.02 -13.07
N TYR A 38 1.83 0.33 -12.08
CA TYR A 38 0.99 -0.65 -11.42
C TYR A 38 -0.32 -0.80 -12.19
N LEU A 39 -0.77 -2.03 -12.39
CA LEU A 39 -2.12 -2.33 -12.86
C LEU A 39 -3.09 -2.40 -11.70
N CYS A 40 -4.26 -1.82 -11.87
CA CYS A 40 -5.36 -1.90 -10.92
C CYS A 40 -6.13 -3.21 -11.15
N MET A 41 -6.13 -4.09 -10.16
CA MET A 41 -6.84 -5.38 -10.22
C MET A 41 -8.25 -5.26 -9.65
N HIS A 42 -8.41 -4.44 -8.60
CA HIS A 42 -9.70 -4.25 -7.93
C HIS A 42 -9.76 -2.85 -7.31
N VAL A 43 -10.95 -2.23 -7.36
CA VAL A 43 -11.27 -0.97 -6.68
C VAL A 43 -12.38 -1.26 -5.68
N SER A 44 -12.10 -1.09 -4.39
CA SER A 44 -13.12 -1.19 -3.34
C SER A 44 -14.00 0.07 -3.38
N ARG A 45 -15.30 -0.11 -3.57
CA ARG A 45 -16.27 0.99 -3.71
C ARG A 45 -17.27 1.04 -2.57
N ASN A 46 -17.85 -0.11 -2.21
CA ASN A 46 -19.00 -0.17 -1.30
C ASN A 46 -18.79 -1.04 -0.07
N ARG A 47 -17.60 -1.66 0.09
CA ARG A 47 -17.22 -2.41 1.30
C ARG A 47 -15.99 -1.79 1.97
N SER A 48 -16.10 -1.57 3.27
CA SER A 48 -14.98 -1.19 4.15
C SER A 48 -14.05 -2.38 4.33
N ILE A 49 -12.74 -2.11 4.49
CA ILE A 49 -11.76 -3.15 4.84
C ILE A 49 -11.99 -3.75 6.24
N PHE A 50 -12.82 -3.09 7.05
CA PHE A 50 -13.21 -3.53 8.40
C PHE A 50 -14.52 -4.29 8.41
N ASP A 51 -15.21 -4.42 7.26
CA ASP A 51 -16.43 -5.21 7.19
C ASP A 51 -16.07 -6.69 7.38
N GLU A 52 -17.02 -7.45 7.90
CA GLU A 52 -16.86 -8.89 8.01
C GLU A 52 -16.77 -9.50 6.62
N ARG A 53 -15.93 -10.53 6.49
CA ARG A 53 -15.85 -11.30 5.26
C ARG A 53 -17.09 -12.19 5.17
N ASP A 54 -17.58 -12.38 3.95
CA ASP A 54 -18.63 -13.37 3.70
C ASP A 54 -17.99 -14.75 3.83
N THR A 55 -17.87 -15.26 5.05
CA THR A 55 -17.51 -16.65 5.29
C THR A 55 -18.75 -17.49 5.03
N GLU A 56 -18.68 -18.46 4.11
CA GLU A 56 -19.71 -19.50 3.89
C GLU A 56 -19.83 -20.44 5.11
N SER A 57 -20.11 -19.90 6.29
CA SER A 57 -20.44 -20.67 7.48
C SER A 57 -21.86 -20.32 7.89
N ASP A 58 -22.74 -21.32 7.71
CA ASP A 58 -24.10 -21.45 8.26
C ASP A 58 -25.27 -21.16 7.30
N LEU A 59 -25.12 -21.47 5.99
CA LEU A 59 -26.28 -21.69 5.13
C LEU A 59 -26.57 -23.18 5.06
N ASP A 60 -27.64 -23.60 5.74
CA ASP A 60 -28.36 -24.84 5.46
C ASP A 60 -28.71 -24.90 3.95
N ASP A 61 -28.75 -26.11 3.40
CA ASP A 61 -28.92 -26.56 2.00
C ASP A 61 -30.15 -25.98 1.21
N ASP A 62 -30.43 -24.68 1.24
CA ASP A 62 -31.43 -24.04 0.38
C ASP A 62 -30.75 -23.36 -0.82
N ASP A 63 -30.61 -24.15 -1.88
CA ASP A 63 -30.00 -23.87 -3.19
C ASP A 63 -30.57 -22.63 -3.93
N TYR A 64 -31.62 -21.99 -3.43
CA TYR A 64 -32.33 -20.89 -4.09
C TYR A 64 -31.86 -19.47 -3.70
N GLN A 65 -31.04 -19.30 -2.65
CA GLN A 65 -30.53 -17.95 -2.26
C GLN A 65 -29.13 -17.63 -2.78
N ARG A 66 -28.42 -18.63 -3.33
CA ARG A 66 -27.05 -18.46 -3.81
C ARG A 66 -26.96 -17.43 -4.95
N ASP A 67 -27.91 -17.47 -5.88
CA ASP A 67 -27.91 -16.60 -7.08
C ASP A 67 -28.17 -15.12 -6.78
N GLN A 68 -28.93 -14.79 -5.73
CA GLN A 68 -29.18 -13.37 -5.35
C GLN A 68 -27.99 -12.70 -4.66
N LEU A 69 -27.08 -13.49 -4.06
CA LEU A 69 -25.86 -12.97 -3.42
C LEU A 69 -24.81 -12.55 -4.47
N TYR A 70 -24.73 -13.28 -5.58
CA TYR A 70 -23.78 -13.01 -6.67
C TYR A 70 -24.16 -11.80 -7.53
N GLU A 71 -25.45 -11.42 -7.60
CA GLU A 71 -25.88 -10.28 -8.42
C GLU A 71 -25.57 -8.90 -7.80
N ASN A 72 -25.40 -8.81 -6.48
CA ASN A 72 -25.22 -7.53 -5.77
C ASN A 72 -24.00 -7.44 -4.83
N GLY A 73 -23.29 -8.55 -4.58
CA GLY A 73 -22.17 -8.59 -3.64
C GLY A 73 -20.83 -8.20 -4.28
N GLU A 74 -20.37 -6.96 -4.09
CA GLU A 74 -18.95 -6.65 -4.30
C GLU A 74 -18.09 -7.57 -3.42
N CYS A 75 -17.08 -8.24 -3.99
CA CYS A 75 -16.19 -9.09 -3.21
C CYS A 75 -15.42 -8.26 -2.18
N HIS A 76 -15.15 -8.85 -1.01
CA HIS A 76 -14.37 -8.17 0.01
C HIS A 76 -12.93 -8.00 -0.51
N ILE A 77 -12.33 -6.83 -0.31
CA ILE A 77 -11.01 -6.51 -0.87
C ILE A 77 -9.91 -7.50 -0.45
N ASN A 78 -10.02 -8.03 0.77
CA ASN A 78 -9.09 -9.04 1.28
C ASN A 78 -9.19 -10.38 0.52
N ASP A 79 -10.34 -10.74 -0.03
CA ASP A 79 -10.49 -11.99 -0.80
C ASP A 79 -9.69 -11.89 -2.10
N VAL A 80 -9.70 -10.71 -2.72
CA VAL A 80 -8.84 -10.39 -3.88
C VAL A 80 -7.37 -10.46 -3.48
N VAL A 81 -7.00 -9.89 -2.32
CA VAL A 81 -5.62 -9.95 -1.82
C VAL A 81 -5.17 -11.40 -1.63
N ASP A 82 -6.00 -12.24 -1.02
CA ASP A 82 -5.69 -13.64 -0.73
C ASP A 82 -5.52 -14.44 -2.04
N LEU A 83 -6.43 -14.26 -3.00
CA LEU A 83 -6.38 -14.89 -4.32
C LEU A 83 -5.07 -14.58 -5.06
N TYR A 84 -4.73 -13.31 -5.19
CA TYR A 84 -3.52 -12.90 -5.91
C TYR A 84 -2.24 -13.21 -5.12
N SER A 85 -2.28 -13.17 -3.79
CA SER A 85 -1.15 -13.61 -2.96
C SER A 85 -0.83 -15.09 -3.21
N ALA A 86 -1.84 -15.95 -3.26
CA ALA A 86 -1.68 -17.37 -3.59
C ALA A 86 -1.10 -17.59 -5.00
N TYR A 87 -1.54 -16.80 -5.98
CA TYR A 87 -0.97 -16.81 -7.33
C TYR A 87 0.54 -16.53 -7.32
N TYR A 88 0.97 -15.46 -6.64
CA TYR A 88 2.37 -15.05 -6.61
C TYR A 88 3.27 -16.00 -5.82
N ILE A 89 2.76 -16.69 -4.79
CA ILE A 89 3.50 -17.75 -4.09
C ILE A 89 3.98 -18.83 -5.07
N ASN A 90 3.15 -19.19 -6.04
CA ASN A 90 3.51 -20.17 -7.06
C ASN A 90 4.35 -19.55 -8.17
N TYR A 91 4.05 -18.31 -8.59
CA TYR A 91 4.79 -17.61 -9.63
C TYR A 91 6.27 -17.43 -9.29
N VAL A 92 6.61 -17.06 -8.04
CA VAL A 92 7.98 -16.83 -7.56
C VAL A 92 8.87 -18.06 -7.71
N LYS A 93 8.29 -19.26 -7.74
CA LYS A 93 9.03 -20.52 -7.90
C LYS A 93 9.64 -20.64 -9.31
N ASN A 94 9.11 -19.95 -10.32
CA ASN A 94 9.60 -20.04 -11.70
C ASN A 94 10.66 -18.96 -12.02
N PRO A 95 11.94 -19.33 -12.28
CA PRO A 95 13.03 -18.36 -12.47
C PRO A 95 13.07 -17.71 -13.86
N THR A 96 12.33 -18.23 -14.84
CA THR A 96 12.45 -17.80 -16.24
C THR A 96 11.77 -16.46 -16.54
N ARG A 97 10.88 -16.01 -15.65
CA ARG A 97 10.04 -14.84 -15.89
C ARG A 97 10.63 -13.58 -15.24
N LYS A 98 11.47 -12.87 -16.00
CA LYS A 98 12.05 -11.59 -15.59
C LYS A 98 11.10 -10.43 -15.88
N HIS A 99 11.32 -9.30 -15.23
CA HIS A 99 10.61 -8.05 -15.55
C HIS A 99 11.54 -7.18 -16.39
N ASP A 100 10.99 -6.47 -17.37
CA ASP A 100 11.75 -5.68 -18.34
C ASP A 100 12.52 -4.51 -17.69
N ILE A 101 11.84 -3.72 -16.86
CA ILE A 101 12.42 -2.54 -16.19
C ILE A 101 13.02 -2.87 -14.82
N ILE A 102 12.35 -3.71 -14.03
CA ILE A 102 12.63 -3.84 -12.59
C ILE A 102 13.54 -5.03 -12.33
N ARG A 103 14.84 -4.74 -12.18
CA ARG A 103 15.90 -5.75 -12.01
C ARG A 103 15.67 -6.69 -10.82
N ASN A 104 15.14 -6.16 -9.72
CA ASN A 104 14.89 -6.93 -8.49
C ASN A 104 13.42 -7.38 -8.34
N TYR A 105 12.68 -7.49 -9.45
CA TYR A 105 11.26 -7.85 -9.47
C TYR A 105 10.94 -9.08 -8.62
N ARG A 106 11.71 -10.17 -8.80
CA ARG A 106 11.53 -11.42 -8.04
C ARG A 106 11.54 -11.20 -6.52
N ARG A 107 12.42 -10.32 -6.02
CA ARG A 107 12.52 -10.00 -4.59
C ARG A 107 11.34 -9.14 -4.11
N ILE A 108 10.72 -8.38 -5.00
CA ILE A 108 9.54 -7.57 -4.70
C ILE A 108 8.33 -8.50 -4.56
N ILE A 109 8.10 -9.34 -5.57
CA ILE A 109 6.95 -10.25 -5.61
C ILE A 109 7.04 -11.42 -4.62
N SER A 110 8.22 -11.73 -4.11
CA SER A 110 8.42 -12.77 -3.09
C SER A 110 8.06 -12.34 -1.68
N LYS A 111 7.67 -11.07 -1.47
CA LYS A 111 7.29 -10.59 -0.14
C LYS A 111 5.87 -11.00 0.18
N ASN A 112 5.63 -11.37 1.44
CA ASN A 112 4.29 -11.69 1.93
C ASN A 112 3.33 -10.49 1.84
N ASP A 113 3.85 -9.27 1.86
CA ASP A 113 3.07 -8.03 1.73
C ASP A 113 3.09 -7.44 0.30
N TYR A 114 3.45 -8.23 -0.72
CA TYR A 114 3.49 -7.73 -2.09
C TYR A 114 2.12 -7.28 -2.59
N ILE A 115 1.14 -8.19 -2.57
CA ILE A 115 -0.25 -7.85 -2.84
C ILE A 115 -0.88 -7.38 -1.54
N GLN A 116 -1.30 -6.12 -1.52
CA GLN A 116 -1.95 -5.51 -0.38
C GLN A 116 -2.81 -4.33 -0.84
N PRO A 117 -3.82 -3.93 -0.06
CA PRO A 117 -4.59 -2.73 -0.36
C PRO A 117 -3.72 -1.47 -0.37
N GLN A 118 -3.93 -0.60 -1.35
CA GLN A 118 -3.23 0.67 -1.54
C GLN A 118 -4.24 1.80 -1.75
N LEU A 119 -3.86 3.02 -1.36
CA LEU A 119 -4.53 4.24 -1.82
C LEU A 119 -3.90 4.69 -3.12
N ALA A 120 -4.69 4.71 -4.19
CA ALA A 120 -4.22 5.07 -5.52
C ALA A 120 -5.24 5.91 -6.29
N GLU A 121 -4.72 6.66 -7.25
CA GLU A 121 -5.50 7.28 -8.31
C GLU A 121 -5.53 6.31 -9.49
N VAL A 122 -6.71 6.09 -10.08
CA VAL A 122 -6.92 5.07 -11.11
C VAL A 122 -7.15 5.74 -12.45
N PHE A 123 -6.45 5.26 -13.49
CA PHE A 123 -6.51 5.76 -14.86
C PHE A 123 -6.84 4.61 -15.80
N ASN A 124 -7.88 4.78 -16.62
CA ASN A 124 -8.23 3.81 -17.65
C ASN A 124 -7.71 4.29 -18.99
N PHE A 125 -6.98 3.43 -19.69
CA PHE A 125 -6.58 3.67 -21.08
C PHE A 125 -7.69 3.21 -22.04
N PRO A 126 -7.76 3.80 -23.25
CA PRO A 126 -8.71 3.35 -24.27
C PRO A 126 -8.51 1.89 -24.72
N SER A 127 -7.32 1.30 -24.51
CA SER A 127 -7.02 -0.12 -24.75
C SER A 127 -7.77 -1.07 -23.81
N GLY A 128 -8.33 -0.56 -22.72
CA GLY A 128 -8.90 -1.36 -21.63
C GLY A 128 -7.93 -1.61 -20.47
N GLU A 129 -6.68 -1.16 -20.57
CA GLU A 129 -5.71 -1.26 -19.48
C GLU A 129 -6.04 -0.26 -18.36
N CYS A 130 -5.98 -0.72 -17.11
CA CYS A 130 -6.28 0.08 -15.93
C CYS A 130 -5.02 0.26 -15.07
N VAL A 131 -4.50 1.48 -15.01
CA VAL A 131 -3.26 1.83 -14.29
C VAL A 131 -3.58 2.53 -12.97
N ALA A 132 -2.87 2.13 -11.91
CA ALA A 132 -2.95 2.71 -10.58
C ALA A 132 -1.70 3.53 -10.25
N ILE A 133 -1.87 4.79 -9.86
CA ILE A 133 -0.81 5.65 -9.31
C ILE A 133 -0.91 5.65 -7.79
N ILE A 134 -0.05 4.86 -7.15
CA ILE A 134 -0.01 4.69 -5.69
C ILE A 134 0.39 6.00 -5.00
N LYS A 135 -0.42 6.48 -4.06
CA LYS A 135 -0.17 7.69 -3.26
C LYS A 135 0.29 7.39 -1.83
N THR A 136 0.25 6.13 -1.39
CA THR A 136 0.72 5.70 -0.05
C THR A 136 2.22 5.92 0.15
N MET A 137 3.00 6.10 -0.92
CA MET A 137 4.44 6.35 -0.83
C MET A 137 4.77 7.61 -0.03
N TRP A 138 4.05 8.71 -0.26
CA TRP A 138 4.27 9.96 0.48
C TRP A 138 3.89 9.82 1.95
N LEU A 139 2.79 9.11 2.22
CA LEU A 139 2.37 8.81 3.59
C LEU A 139 3.44 7.98 4.32
N LYS A 140 4.03 6.96 3.66
CA LYS A 140 5.11 6.14 4.23
C LYS A 140 6.35 6.97 4.55
N VAL A 141 6.70 7.97 3.73
CA VAL A 141 7.82 8.90 3.99
C VAL A 141 7.55 9.75 5.23
N VAL A 142 6.36 10.34 5.33
CA VAL A 142 5.93 11.12 6.50
C VAL A 142 5.97 10.27 7.77
N GLN A 143 5.34 9.10 7.74
CA GLN A 143 5.31 8.18 8.88
C GLN A 143 6.73 7.74 9.30
N ARG A 144 7.65 7.52 8.35
CA ARG A 144 9.04 7.18 8.66
C ARG A 144 9.74 8.32 9.38
N ALA A 145 9.57 9.55 8.90
CA ALA A 145 10.15 10.73 9.52
C ALA A 145 9.61 10.94 10.95
N TRP A 146 8.31 10.73 11.14
CA TRP A 146 7.67 10.80 12.47
C TRP A 146 8.18 9.73 13.42
N ARG A 147 8.26 8.46 12.98
CA ARG A 147 8.81 7.37 13.80
C ARG A 147 10.26 7.66 14.22
N ARG A 148 11.09 8.20 13.31
CA ARG A 148 12.46 8.62 13.63
C ARG A 148 12.48 9.71 14.72
N LEU A 149 11.67 10.76 14.56
CA LEU A 149 11.59 11.85 15.53
C LEU A 149 11.10 11.35 16.90
N LEU A 150 10.07 10.49 16.91
CA LEU A 150 9.56 9.88 18.14
C LEU A 150 10.62 9.04 18.84
N ASN A 151 11.41 8.25 18.11
CA ASN A 151 12.49 7.46 18.69
C ASN A 151 13.56 8.35 19.34
N GLN A 152 13.98 9.43 18.67
CA GLN A 152 14.91 10.41 19.25
C GLN A 152 14.36 11.05 20.52
N ARG A 153 13.05 11.38 20.54
CA ARG A 153 12.38 11.94 21.73
C ARG A 153 12.35 10.94 22.88
N LYS A 154 12.09 9.65 22.60
CA LYS A 154 12.14 8.57 23.59
C LYS A 154 13.54 8.44 24.20
N GLU A 155 14.59 8.48 23.37
CA GLU A 155 15.97 8.46 23.84
C GLU A 155 16.28 9.64 24.77
N VAL A 156 15.88 10.86 24.39
CA VAL A 156 16.04 12.06 25.23
C VAL A 156 15.32 11.92 26.55
N ILE A 157 14.07 11.43 26.55
CA ILE A 157 13.31 11.18 27.78
C ILE A 157 14.05 10.16 28.67
N ASN A 158 14.60 9.09 28.10
CA ASN A 158 15.36 8.11 28.86
C ASN A 158 16.64 8.70 29.45
N LYS A 159 17.38 9.54 28.72
CA LYS A 159 18.55 10.25 29.26
C LYS A 159 18.18 11.18 30.41
N ARG A 160 17.02 11.84 30.34
CA ARG A 160 16.50 12.72 31.39
C ARG A 160 16.12 12.00 32.69
N LYS A 161 15.91 10.68 32.65
CA LYS A 161 15.64 9.86 33.85
C LYS A 161 16.90 9.57 34.67
N ASN A 162 18.10 9.80 34.11
CA ASN A 162 19.35 9.55 34.82
C ASN A 162 19.51 10.54 35.99
N PRO A 163 19.85 10.07 37.21
CA PRO A 163 20.13 10.94 38.36
C PRO A 163 21.08 12.10 38.05
N THR A 164 22.14 11.87 37.26
CA THR A 164 23.09 12.93 36.87
C THR A 164 22.44 14.03 36.06
N ALA A 165 21.51 13.67 35.15
CA ALA A 165 20.79 14.63 34.33
C ALA A 165 19.75 15.42 35.14
N LEU A 166 19.13 14.77 36.14
CA LEU A 166 18.21 15.43 37.08
C LEU A 166 18.95 16.43 37.95
N HIS A 167 20.07 16.02 38.54
CA HIS A 167 20.91 16.89 39.36
C HIS A 167 21.45 18.09 38.58
N PHE A 168 21.88 17.89 37.34
CA PHE A 168 22.29 19.00 36.47
C PHE A 168 21.16 20.02 36.27
N ARG A 169 19.92 19.53 36.07
CA ARG A 169 18.74 20.39 35.92
C ARG A 169 18.41 21.14 37.21
N GLU A 170 18.58 20.53 38.38
CA GLU A 170 18.37 21.18 39.68
C GLU A 170 19.32 22.37 39.85
N ILE A 171 20.60 22.20 39.51
CA ILE A 171 21.61 23.26 39.67
C ILE A 171 21.43 24.37 38.61
N HIS A 172 21.23 24.01 37.34
CA HIS A 172 21.31 24.96 36.23
C HIS A 172 19.94 25.44 35.71
N GLY A 173 18.84 24.86 36.19
CA GLY A 173 17.47 25.13 35.71
C GLY A 173 17.17 24.65 34.29
N LYS A 174 18.14 24.02 33.60
CA LYS A 174 18.03 23.55 32.20
C LYS A 174 18.54 22.12 32.07
N TRP A 175 18.06 21.40 31.06
CA TRP A 175 18.58 20.08 30.73
C TRP A 175 19.99 20.16 30.10
N PRO A 176 20.84 19.14 30.29
CA PRO A 176 22.11 19.02 29.57
C PRO A 176 21.90 19.08 28.05
N ARG A 177 22.90 19.58 27.30
CA ARG A 177 22.81 19.71 25.82
C ARG A 177 22.47 18.40 25.12
N GLU A 178 22.98 17.28 25.64
CA GLU A 178 22.73 15.92 25.14
C GLU A 178 21.28 15.44 25.33
N CYS A 179 20.52 16.13 26.18
CA CYS A 179 19.10 15.90 26.49
C CYS A 179 18.19 16.95 25.85
N SER A 180 18.66 17.64 24.79
CA SER A 180 17.87 18.59 24.04
C SER A 180 16.75 17.88 23.28
N TYR A 181 15.54 18.44 23.34
CA TYR A 181 14.37 17.82 22.72
C TYR A 181 14.33 18.17 21.22
N PRO A 182 14.31 17.19 20.30
CA PRO A 182 14.35 17.47 18.88
C PRO A 182 13.04 18.12 18.41
N SER A 183 13.19 19.18 17.62
CA SER A 183 12.09 19.91 16.99
C SER A 183 11.57 19.17 15.74
N VAL A 184 10.42 19.60 15.22
CA VAL A 184 9.88 19.10 13.94
C VAL A 184 10.60 19.75 12.74
N ASN A 185 11.32 20.85 12.96
CA ASN A 185 12.07 21.52 11.90
C ASN A 185 13.26 20.67 11.46
N GLY A 186 13.45 20.54 10.15
CA GLY A 186 14.45 19.65 9.56
C GLY A 186 14.07 18.15 9.55
N MET A 187 12.78 17.84 9.77
CA MET A 187 12.29 16.47 9.82
C MET A 187 12.28 15.78 8.44
N PHE A 188 11.99 16.51 7.36
CA PHE A 188 11.95 15.97 6.00
C PHE A 188 13.26 16.19 5.23
N TRP A 189 13.94 17.30 5.50
CA TRP A 189 15.14 17.73 4.81
C TRP A 189 16.15 18.18 5.86
N ARG A 190 17.38 17.67 5.78
CA ARG A 190 18.55 18.20 6.49
C ARG A 190 19.47 18.83 5.47
#